data_AF-K1E8L8-F1
#
_entry.id   AF-K1E8L8-F1
#
_cell.length_a   1.000
_cell.length_b   1.000
_cell.length_c   1.000
_cell.angle_alpha   90.00
_cell.angle_beta   90.00
_cell.angle_gamma   90.00
#
_symmetry.space_group_name_H-M   'P 1'
#
loop_
_entity.id
_entity.type
_entity.pdbx_description
1 polymer ?
#
loop_
_entity_poly.entity_id
_entity_poly.type
_entity_poly.pdbx_seq_one_letter_code
_entity_poly.pdbx_strand_id
1 'polypeptide(L)'
;MSAATTYVLAIDQGTTSTRAMVFDRDGAVVATDQIEHEQIFPRAGWVEHDALEIWGNTRRVIGGALGKANLNSGHIEAVGITNQRETTVVWEKATGQPIHHAVVWQDTRTQGIVDELAADGGLDRFKEVCGLPLATYFAGPKIAWILDHVEGARERAEAGELLAGTMDTWVLWNLTGGGENDGVHVTDVTNASRTMLMDLRTLQWDEAICEAIGVPLQVLPEIRSSSEVYGECKPGVLNGTPIAGILGDQQSATFGQACLTPGTAKNTYGTGNFMLLNTGTEIVTSDNGLLTTVCYQLGDEPAVYALEGSIAVTGSLIQWLRDNLGFIREAPEVEQLAGTVEDNGGVYFVPAFSGLFAPHWRPDARGGDPRSDALRQQGPHRPGRARVDGLPDPRRARRDAGGCRARGRPAHGAQGRRRHGRQRDAHAVPGRHPRRRRRAPQDRRDHCARCCLRGRAGRRLLGVDGRDRRQLDRGRAVVPVDGRDRGRATAP
;
A
#
# COMPACT_ATOMS: atom_id res chain seq x y z
N MET A 1 12.07 41.42 -10.05
CA MET A 1 11.64 40.06 -10.40
C MET A 1 10.80 39.59 -9.22
N SER A 2 9.51 39.27 -9.40
CA SER A 2 8.79 38.54 -8.37
C SER A 2 9.43 37.16 -8.21
N ALA A 3 9.36 36.56 -7.01
CA ALA A 3 9.67 35.14 -6.89
C ALA A 3 8.77 34.39 -7.87
N ALA A 4 9.34 33.47 -8.66
CA ALA A 4 8.55 32.63 -9.54
C ALA A 4 7.62 31.79 -8.66
N THR A 5 6.31 31.81 -8.93
CA THR A 5 5.36 30.97 -8.20
C THR A 5 5.67 29.51 -8.53
N THR A 6 6.20 28.78 -7.56
CA THR A 6 6.52 27.36 -7.68
C THR A 6 5.36 26.51 -7.16
N TYR A 7 5.10 25.43 -7.88
CA TYR A 7 3.98 24.51 -7.63
C TYR A 7 4.51 23.10 -7.39
N VAL A 8 3.67 22.25 -6.80
CA VAL A 8 3.92 20.79 -6.69
C VAL A 8 2.91 20.06 -7.55
N LEU A 9 3.35 19.04 -8.29
CA LEU A 9 2.46 18.17 -9.05
C LEU A 9 2.30 16.84 -8.31
N ALA A 10 1.07 16.45 -7.99
CA ALA A 10 0.75 15.13 -7.47
C ALA A 10 0.16 14.24 -8.58
N ILE A 11 0.62 13.00 -8.65
CA ILE A 11 0.04 11.93 -9.47
C ILE A 11 -0.70 10.98 -8.54
N ASP A 12 -1.98 10.74 -8.80
CA ASP A 12 -2.86 9.85 -8.05
C ASP A 12 -3.31 8.72 -9.01
N GLN A 13 -2.65 7.57 -8.91
CA GLN A 13 -2.93 6.36 -9.68
C GLN A 13 -3.95 5.50 -8.93
N GLY A 14 -5.22 5.90 -8.92
CA GLY A 14 -6.29 5.15 -8.28
C GLY A 14 -6.70 3.88 -9.06
N THR A 15 -7.58 3.06 -8.47
CA THR A 15 -8.03 1.78 -9.07
C THR A 15 -8.92 1.93 -10.31
N THR A 16 -9.69 3.01 -10.44
CA THR A 16 -10.58 3.24 -11.60
C THR A 16 -10.10 4.33 -12.54
N SER A 17 -9.18 5.19 -12.09
CA SER A 17 -8.70 6.34 -12.87
C SER A 17 -7.36 6.83 -12.39
N THR A 18 -6.58 7.37 -13.31
CA THR A 18 -5.36 8.12 -13.00
C THR A 18 -5.68 9.61 -13.03
N ARG A 19 -5.15 10.38 -12.06
CA ARG A 19 -5.31 11.83 -11.94
C ARG A 19 -3.96 12.51 -11.77
N ALA A 20 -3.80 13.71 -12.32
CA ALA A 20 -2.73 14.63 -11.93
C ALA A 20 -3.34 15.93 -11.40
N MET A 21 -2.75 16.46 -10.33
CA MET A 21 -3.18 17.69 -9.66
C MET A 21 -2.00 18.62 -9.44
N VAL A 22 -2.17 19.90 -9.73
CA VAL A 22 -1.18 20.94 -9.45
C VAL A 22 -1.63 21.70 -8.20
N PHE A 23 -0.75 21.81 -7.22
CA PHE A 23 -0.95 22.52 -5.97
C PHE A 23 -0.05 23.75 -5.87
N ASP A 24 -0.58 24.84 -5.33
CA ASP A 24 0.24 25.98 -4.91
C ASP A 24 0.82 25.78 -3.50
N ARG A 25 1.55 26.79 -3.03
CA ARG A 25 2.23 26.78 -1.73
C ARG A 25 1.29 26.77 -0.53
N ASP A 26 0.05 27.23 -0.70
CA ASP A 26 -0.97 27.22 0.36
C ASP A 26 -1.78 25.91 0.35
N GLY A 27 -1.46 24.98 -0.55
CA GLY A 27 -2.12 23.68 -0.70
C GLY A 27 -3.43 23.75 -1.51
N ALA A 28 -3.71 24.85 -2.21
CA ALA A 28 -4.89 24.97 -3.04
C ALA A 28 -4.69 24.28 -4.40
N VAL A 29 -5.76 23.66 -4.92
CA VAL A 29 -5.76 22.99 -6.23
C VAL A 29 -5.83 24.04 -7.33
N VAL A 30 -4.75 24.18 -8.08
CA VAL A 30 -4.62 25.13 -9.21
C VAL A 30 -5.20 24.55 -10.49
N ALA A 31 -4.93 23.27 -10.75
CA ALA A 31 -5.49 22.52 -11.86
C ALA A 31 -5.55 21.03 -11.56
N THR A 32 -6.43 20.33 -12.29
CA THR A 32 -6.58 18.87 -12.20
C THR A 32 -6.94 18.31 -13.57
N ASP A 33 -6.46 17.09 -13.87
CA ASP A 33 -6.92 16.29 -14.99
C ASP A 33 -7.00 14.81 -14.59
N GLN A 34 -7.97 14.08 -15.14
CA GLN A 34 -8.30 12.72 -14.73
C GLN A 34 -8.82 11.92 -15.92
N ILE A 35 -8.35 10.67 -16.04
CA ILE A 35 -8.77 9.73 -17.10
C ILE A 35 -8.96 8.34 -16.46
N GLU A 36 -10.10 7.70 -16.76
CA GLU A 36 -10.42 6.33 -16.36
C GLU A 36 -9.60 5.31 -17.18
N HIS A 37 -9.33 4.13 -16.61
CA HIS A 37 -8.68 3.01 -17.30
C HIS A 37 -9.52 1.73 -17.22
N GLU A 38 -9.33 0.84 -18.19
CA GLU A 38 -10.15 -0.37 -18.32
C GLU A 38 -10.01 -1.28 -17.09
N GLN A 39 -11.16 -1.78 -16.61
CA GLN A 39 -11.22 -2.77 -15.54
C GLN A 39 -11.38 -4.15 -16.21
N ILE A 40 -10.29 -4.91 -16.28
CA ILE A 40 -10.24 -6.15 -17.06
C ILE A 40 -10.66 -7.32 -16.14
N PHE A 41 -11.66 -8.09 -16.56
CA PHE A 41 -12.19 -9.23 -15.81
C PHE A 41 -12.13 -10.53 -16.64
N PRO A 42 -10.97 -11.20 -16.76
CA PRO A 42 -10.83 -12.38 -17.63
C PRO A 42 -11.71 -13.56 -17.21
N ARG A 43 -12.04 -13.64 -15.92
CA ARG A 43 -12.96 -14.62 -15.31
C ARG A 43 -13.44 -14.12 -13.95
N ALA A 44 -14.43 -14.81 -13.36
CA ALA A 44 -14.95 -14.46 -12.04
C ALA A 44 -13.85 -14.45 -10.96
N GLY A 45 -13.84 -13.41 -10.13
CA GLY A 45 -12.83 -13.18 -9.08
C GLY A 45 -11.47 -12.71 -9.57
N TRP A 46 -11.28 -12.55 -10.89
CA TRP A 46 -10.04 -12.04 -11.48
C TRP A 46 -10.21 -10.59 -11.89
N VAL A 47 -9.25 -9.73 -11.50
CA VAL A 47 -9.26 -8.29 -11.74
C VAL A 47 -7.86 -7.86 -12.19
N GLU A 48 -7.79 -7.28 -13.38
CA GLU A 48 -6.56 -6.91 -14.06
C GLU A 48 -6.62 -5.47 -14.60
N HIS A 49 -5.46 -4.83 -14.76
CA HIS A 49 -5.30 -3.57 -15.49
C HIS A 49 -4.16 -3.69 -16.51
N ASP A 50 -4.27 -3.00 -17.65
CA ASP A 50 -3.12 -2.79 -18.54
C ASP A 50 -2.19 -1.72 -17.94
N ALA A 51 -0.98 -2.13 -17.57
CA ALA A 51 0.04 -1.24 -17.02
C ALA A 51 0.54 -0.19 -18.04
N LEU A 52 0.50 -0.50 -19.34
CA LEU A 52 0.82 0.44 -20.43
C LEU A 52 -0.31 1.45 -20.64
N GLU A 53 -1.58 1.04 -20.48
CA GLU A 53 -2.72 1.97 -20.47
C GLU A 53 -2.60 2.95 -19.30
N ILE A 54 -2.33 2.44 -18.09
CA ILE A 54 -2.11 3.28 -16.89
C ILE A 54 -0.98 4.28 -17.14
N TRP A 55 0.16 3.85 -17.68
CA TRP A 55 1.26 4.76 -18.00
C TRP A 55 0.89 5.80 -19.06
N GLY A 56 0.20 5.38 -20.12
CA GLY A 56 -0.34 6.28 -21.15
C GLY A 56 -1.28 7.34 -20.56
N ASN A 57 -2.14 6.93 -19.63
CA ASN A 57 -3.06 7.81 -18.91
C ASN A 57 -2.31 8.76 -17.95
N THR A 58 -1.32 8.28 -17.20
CA THR A 58 -0.42 9.13 -16.38
C THR A 58 0.20 10.26 -17.22
N ARG A 59 0.78 9.94 -18.38
CA ARG A 59 1.37 10.95 -19.28
C ARG A 59 0.33 11.97 -19.78
N ARG A 60 -0.87 11.51 -20.13
CA ARG A 60 -1.97 12.37 -20.60
C ARG A 60 -2.41 13.35 -19.51
N VAL A 61 -2.70 12.88 -18.30
CA VAL A 61 -3.20 13.74 -17.22
C VAL A 61 -2.17 14.74 -16.73
N ILE A 62 -0.88 14.38 -16.70
CA ILE A 62 0.20 15.34 -16.41
C ILE A 62 0.17 16.49 -17.44
N GLY A 63 0.14 16.16 -18.73
CA GLY A 63 0.06 17.17 -19.80
C GLY A 63 -1.20 18.02 -19.73
N GLY A 64 -2.35 17.41 -19.43
CA GLY A 64 -3.63 18.10 -19.28
C GLY A 64 -3.69 19.03 -18.07
N ALA A 65 -3.17 18.62 -16.91
CA ALA A 65 -3.14 19.45 -15.71
C ALA A 65 -2.21 20.67 -15.89
N LEU A 66 -1.00 20.46 -16.44
CA LEU A 66 -0.08 21.55 -16.78
C LEU A 66 -0.67 22.51 -17.82
N GLY A 67 -1.30 21.96 -18.88
CA GLY A 67 -1.93 22.76 -19.93
C GLY A 67 -3.09 23.62 -19.42
N LYS A 68 -3.96 23.08 -18.55
CA LYS A 68 -5.06 23.84 -17.91
C LYS A 68 -4.56 24.97 -17.02
N ALA A 69 -3.42 24.79 -16.35
CA ALA A 69 -2.78 25.82 -15.53
C ALA A 69 -1.91 26.80 -16.35
N ASN A 70 -1.69 26.55 -17.64
CA ASN A 70 -0.70 27.24 -18.47
C ASN A 70 0.74 27.20 -17.89
N LEU A 71 1.13 26.04 -17.35
CA LEU A 71 2.43 25.80 -16.72
C LEU A 71 3.32 24.87 -17.56
N ASN A 72 4.60 24.80 -17.19
CA ASN A 72 5.60 23.88 -17.73
C ASN A 72 6.52 23.36 -16.59
N SER A 73 7.43 22.43 -16.88
CA SER A 73 8.32 21.82 -15.89
C SER A 73 9.09 22.83 -15.01
N GLY A 74 9.49 23.97 -15.57
CA GLY A 74 10.22 25.03 -14.84
C GLY A 74 9.39 25.77 -13.78
N HIS A 75 8.09 25.46 -13.64
CA HIS A 75 7.23 25.94 -12.57
C HIS A 75 6.94 24.86 -11.50
N ILE A 76 7.32 23.61 -11.75
CA ILE A 76 7.06 22.48 -10.85
C ILE A 76 8.34 22.20 -10.06
N GLU A 77 8.28 22.45 -8.75
CA GLU A 77 9.40 22.23 -7.83
C GLU A 77 9.64 20.73 -7.63
N ALA A 78 8.57 19.94 -7.53
CA ALA A 78 8.64 18.49 -7.32
C ALA A 78 7.38 17.75 -7.81
N VAL A 79 7.55 16.45 -8.07
CA VAL A 79 6.48 15.48 -8.29
C VAL A 79 6.31 14.60 -7.05
N GLY A 80 5.07 14.47 -6.58
CA GLY A 80 4.65 13.43 -5.64
C GLY A 80 3.84 12.35 -6.35
N ILE A 81 3.98 11.10 -5.93
CA ILE A 81 3.23 9.95 -6.45
C ILE A 81 2.43 9.32 -5.31
N THR A 82 1.17 9.01 -5.59
CA THR A 82 0.34 8.13 -4.77
C THR A 82 -0.46 7.19 -5.66
N ASN A 83 -0.81 6.03 -5.14
CA ASN A 83 -1.24 4.89 -5.93
C ASN A 83 -2.17 3.96 -5.16
N GLN A 84 -3.03 3.25 -5.89
CA GLN A 84 -3.65 2.02 -5.38
C GLN A 84 -2.55 1.08 -4.88
N ARG A 85 -2.69 0.67 -3.63
CA ARG A 85 -1.76 -0.24 -2.96
C ARG A 85 -2.02 -1.67 -3.43
N GLU A 86 -1.09 -2.57 -3.11
CA GLU A 86 -1.09 -4.01 -3.41
C GLU A 86 -1.11 -4.43 -4.90
N THR A 87 -1.73 -3.67 -5.81
CA THR A 87 -1.75 -3.94 -7.26
C THR A 87 -0.33 -4.05 -7.81
N THR A 88 -0.06 -5.17 -8.48
CA THR A 88 1.30 -5.65 -8.79
C THR A 88 1.55 -5.71 -10.30
N VAL A 89 2.72 -5.24 -10.74
CA VAL A 89 3.22 -5.37 -12.12
C VAL A 89 4.53 -6.16 -12.11
N VAL A 90 4.75 -6.99 -13.13
CA VAL A 90 6.06 -7.60 -13.44
C VAL A 90 6.40 -7.30 -14.90
N TRP A 91 7.61 -6.80 -15.16
CA TRP A 91 8.05 -6.35 -16.47
C TRP A 91 9.50 -6.70 -16.77
N GLU A 92 9.85 -6.74 -18.05
CA GLU A 92 11.23 -6.92 -18.50
C GLU A 92 12.05 -5.65 -18.30
N LYS A 93 13.19 -5.76 -17.59
CA LYS A 93 14.06 -4.62 -17.25
C LYS A 93 14.53 -3.85 -18.49
N ALA A 94 14.94 -4.58 -19.54
CA ALA A 94 15.57 -4.00 -20.72
C ALA A 94 14.60 -3.22 -21.63
N THR A 95 13.33 -3.65 -21.70
CA THR A 95 12.34 -3.11 -22.67
C THR A 95 11.20 -2.34 -22.02
N GLY A 96 10.98 -2.54 -20.72
CA GLY A 96 9.81 -2.02 -20.01
C GLY A 96 8.50 -2.70 -20.37
N GLN A 97 8.51 -3.80 -21.11
CA GLN A 97 7.28 -4.51 -21.44
C GLN A 97 6.78 -5.33 -20.24
N PRO A 98 5.56 -5.11 -19.74
CA PRO A 98 4.93 -6.01 -18.78
C PRO A 98 4.84 -7.42 -19.36
N ILE A 99 5.16 -8.44 -18.57
CA ILE A 99 5.04 -9.84 -19.02
C ILE A 99 3.62 -10.40 -18.85
N HIS A 100 2.77 -9.64 -18.17
CA HIS A 100 1.37 -9.92 -17.88
C HIS A 100 0.66 -8.59 -17.56
N HIS A 101 -0.67 -8.55 -17.58
CA HIS A 101 -1.43 -7.44 -16.99
C HIS A 101 -1.10 -7.28 -15.49
N ALA A 102 -1.29 -6.06 -14.98
CA ALA A 102 -1.20 -5.81 -13.55
C ALA A 102 -2.29 -6.60 -12.80
N VAL A 103 -1.91 -7.36 -11.77
CA VAL A 103 -2.89 -8.12 -10.95
C VAL A 103 -3.35 -7.20 -9.82
N VAL A 104 -4.63 -6.86 -9.81
CA VAL A 104 -5.20 -5.82 -8.95
C VAL A 104 -5.39 -6.33 -7.52
N TRP A 105 -5.38 -5.43 -6.54
CA TRP A 105 -5.61 -5.76 -5.12
C TRP A 105 -6.92 -6.52 -4.85
N GLN A 106 -7.96 -6.29 -5.67
CA GLN A 106 -9.27 -6.96 -5.59
C GLN A 106 -9.24 -8.43 -6.06
N ASP A 107 -8.19 -8.84 -6.76
CA ASP A 107 -8.08 -10.14 -7.40
C ASP A 107 -7.91 -11.28 -6.39
N THR A 108 -8.68 -12.36 -6.57
CA THR A 108 -8.70 -13.53 -5.67
C THR A 108 -8.00 -14.78 -6.23
N ARG A 109 -7.26 -14.70 -7.35
CA ARG A 109 -6.63 -15.87 -8.00
C ARG A 109 -5.60 -16.58 -7.13
N THR A 110 -4.99 -15.84 -6.21
CA THR A 110 -3.92 -16.30 -5.33
C THR A 110 -4.40 -17.12 -4.13
N GLN A 111 -5.69 -17.47 -4.04
CA GLN A 111 -6.24 -18.23 -2.91
C GLN A 111 -5.54 -19.58 -2.70
N GLY A 112 -5.16 -20.29 -3.78
CA GLY A 112 -4.40 -21.54 -3.65
C GLY A 112 -3.04 -21.35 -2.96
N ILE A 113 -2.29 -20.31 -3.37
CA ILE A 113 -1.00 -19.93 -2.75
C ILE A 113 -1.21 -19.54 -1.27
N VAL A 114 -2.30 -18.80 -0.97
CA VAL A 114 -2.67 -18.44 0.42
C VAL A 114 -2.98 -19.68 1.26
N ASP A 115 -3.72 -20.65 0.72
CA ASP A 115 -4.09 -21.88 1.42
C ASP A 115 -2.86 -22.78 1.67
N GLU A 116 -1.96 -22.89 0.68
CA GLU A 116 -0.68 -23.60 0.79
C GLU A 116 0.25 -22.97 1.83
N LEU A 117 0.37 -21.63 1.83
CA LEU A 117 1.14 -20.89 2.82
C LEU A 117 0.56 -21.03 4.23
N ALA A 118 -0.77 -21.08 4.36
CA ALA A 118 -1.47 -21.20 5.65
C ALA A 118 -1.45 -22.62 6.22
N ALA A 119 -1.10 -23.64 5.43
CA ALA A 119 -0.99 -25.03 5.90
C ALA A 119 0.09 -25.20 7.00
N ASP A 120 1.11 -24.33 7.02
CA ASP A 120 2.14 -24.25 8.05
C ASP A 120 2.04 -22.92 8.79
N GLY A 121 1.38 -22.89 9.96
CA GLY A 121 1.26 -21.69 10.81
C GLY A 121 -0.04 -20.89 10.69
N GLY A 122 -0.95 -21.26 9.79
CA GLY A 122 -2.26 -20.62 9.65
C GLY A 122 -2.22 -19.22 9.03
N LEU A 123 -3.35 -18.53 9.00
CA LEU A 123 -3.47 -17.21 8.34
C LEU A 123 -2.57 -16.13 8.97
N ASP A 124 -2.19 -16.25 10.24
CA ASP A 124 -1.34 -15.27 10.93
C ASP A 124 0.18 -15.58 10.80
N ARG A 125 0.59 -16.58 9.99
CA ARG A 125 1.99 -17.09 9.86
C ARG A 125 3.08 -16.01 9.81
N PHE A 126 2.86 -14.95 9.03
CA PHE A 126 3.85 -13.87 8.81
C PHE A 126 3.50 -12.56 9.53
N LYS A 127 2.41 -12.53 10.31
CA LYS A 127 1.86 -11.30 10.90
C LYS A 127 2.77 -10.66 11.94
N GLU A 128 3.58 -11.44 12.65
CA GLU A 128 4.59 -10.90 13.57
C GLU A 128 5.74 -10.16 12.86
N VAL A 129 5.92 -10.37 11.55
CA VAL A 129 7.00 -9.79 10.74
C VAL A 129 6.49 -8.63 9.89
N CYS A 130 5.49 -8.90 9.05
CA CYS A 130 4.96 -7.91 8.10
C CYS A 130 3.71 -7.16 8.58
N GLY A 131 3.11 -7.56 9.72
CA GLY A 131 1.88 -6.94 10.26
C GLY A 131 0.58 -7.34 9.55
N LEU A 132 0.66 -8.25 8.57
CA LEU A 132 -0.45 -8.66 7.71
C LEU A 132 -0.79 -10.16 7.88
N PRO A 133 -2.08 -10.55 7.79
CA PRO A 133 -2.46 -11.94 7.62
C PRO A 133 -2.21 -12.41 6.17
N LEU A 134 -2.17 -13.72 5.95
CA LEU A 134 -2.24 -14.31 4.61
C LEU A 134 -3.64 -14.05 4.01
N ALA A 135 -3.67 -13.31 2.90
CA ALA A 135 -4.87 -13.04 2.13
C ALA A 135 -4.52 -12.78 0.66
N THR A 136 -5.48 -12.97 -0.24
CA THR A 136 -5.31 -12.69 -1.68
C THR A 136 -5.11 -11.21 -2.01
N TYR A 137 -5.36 -10.33 -1.04
CA TYR A 137 -5.29 -8.88 -1.15
C TYR A 137 -3.88 -8.39 -1.51
N PHE A 138 -2.83 -8.97 -0.92
CA PHE A 138 -1.47 -8.41 -0.90
C PHE A 138 -0.59 -8.78 -2.10
N ALA A 139 0.50 -8.02 -2.32
CA ALA A 139 1.31 -8.11 -3.55
C ALA A 139 2.13 -9.41 -3.68
N GLY A 140 2.75 -9.91 -2.60
CA GLY A 140 3.70 -11.04 -2.65
C GLY A 140 3.15 -12.29 -3.37
N PRO A 141 1.98 -12.82 -2.97
CA PRO A 141 1.34 -13.93 -3.66
C PRO A 141 0.98 -13.63 -5.13
N LYS A 142 0.76 -12.36 -5.51
CA LYS A 142 0.48 -11.95 -6.89
C LYS A 142 1.76 -11.97 -7.74
N ILE A 143 2.90 -11.54 -7.19
CA ILE A 143 4.22 -11.67 -7.84
C ILE A 143 4.51 -13.14 -8.10
N ALA A 144 4.43 -13.99 -7.06
CA ALA A 144 4.66 -15.43 -7.17
C ALA A 144 3.76 -16.07 -8.24
N TRP A 145 2.45 -15.76 -8.21
CA TRP A 145 1.51 -16.26 -9.20
C TRP A 145 1.90 -15.93 -10.65
N ILE A 146 2.31 -14.69 -10.93
CA ILE A 146 2.77 -14.29 -12.27
C ILE A 146 4.01 -15.09 -12.69
N LEU A 147 4.98 -15.25 -11.78
CA LEU A 147 6.23 -15.97 -12.08
C LEU A 147 6.02 -17.48 -12.32
N ASP A 148 4.98 -18.09 -11.72
CA ASP A 148 4.65 -19.51 -11.92
C ASP A 148 3.70 -19.80 -13.09
N HIS A 149 2.96 -18.79 -13.58
CA HIS A 149 1.91 -18.98 -14.60
C HIS A 149 2.22 -18.34 -15.95
N VAL A 150 3.21 -17.45 -16.02
CA VAL A 150 3.72 -16.90 -17.29
C VAL A 150 4.92 -17.72 -17.75
N GLU A 151 4.84 -18.28 -18.96
CA GLU A 151 5.87 -19.16 -19.52
C GLU A 151 7.27 -18.52 -19.48
N GLY A 152 8.22 -19.21 -18.86
CA GLY A 152 9.61 -18.77 -18.71
C GLY A 152 9.83 -17.60 -17.73
N ALA A 153 8.80 -17.12 -17.02
CA ALA A 153 8.94 -15.97 -16.14
C ALA A 153 9.82 -16.27 -14.90
N ARG A 154 9.71 -17.48 -14.34
CA ARG A 154 10.51 -17.95 -13.21
C ARG A 154 12.01 -17.88 -13.52
N GLU A 155 12.45 -18.49 -14.63
CA GLU A 155 13.86 -18.51 -15.03
C GLU A 155 14.39 -17.12 -15.38
N ARG A 156 13.57 -16.27 -16.01
CA ARG A 156 13.94 -14.88 -16.35
C ARG A 156 14.05 -13.99 -15.11
N ALA A 157 13.19 -14.19 -14.11
CA ALA A 157 13.33 -13.56 -12.80
C ALA A 157 14.65 -13.99 -12.12
N GLU A 158 14.96 -15.28 -12.13
CA GLU A 158 16.21 -15.84 -11.59
C GLU A 158 17.47 -15.42 -12.36
N ALA A 159 17.35 -15.09 -13.64
CA ALA A 159 18.40 -14.48 -14.46
C ALA A 159 18.57 -12.96 -14.23
N GLY A 160 17.66 -12.32 -13.50
CA GLY A 160 17.67 -10.87 -13.25
C GLY A 160 17.18 -10.03 -14.45
N GLU A 161 16.44 -10.64 -15.37
CA GLU A 161 15.86 -9.97 -16.55
C GLU A 161 14.54 -9.24 -16.22
N LEU A 162 13.86 -9.66 -15.15
CA LEU A 162 12.55 -9.13 -14.73
C LEU A 162 12.66 -8.25 -13.49
N LEU A 163 11.82 -7.22 -13.46
CA LEU A 163 11.54 -6.41 -12.29
C LEU A 163 10.08 -6.60 -11.90
N ALA A 164 9.80 -6.51 -10.60
CA ALA A 164 8.46 -6.48 -10.03
C ALA A 164 8.27 -5.18 -9.22
N GLY A 165 7.03 -4.81 -8.96
CA GLY A 165 6.72 -3.65 -8.14
C GLY A 165 5.23 -3.37 -8.00
N THR A 166 4.90 -2.55 -7.01
CA THR A 166 3.59 -1.90 -6.91
C THR A 166 3.48 -0.73 -7.87
N MET A 167 2.28 -0.15 -7.97
CA MET A 167 1.98 0.88 -8.97
C MET A 167 2.79 2.17 -8.82
N ASP A 168 3.27 2.50 -7.62
CA ASP A 168 4.26 3.55 -7.38
C ASP A 168 5.59 3.26 -8.10
N THR A 169 6.14 2.07 -7.91
CA THR A 169 7.38 1.62 -8.54
C THR A 169 7.26 1.67 -10.06
N TRP A 170 6.15 1.18 -10.62
CA TRP A 170 5.89 1.22 -12.06
C TRP A 170 5.84 2.65 -12.62
N VAL A 171 5.14 3.56 -11.93
CA VAL A 171 5.03 4.97 -12.35
C VAL A 171 6.37 5.70 -12.21
N LEU A 172 7.10 5.51 -11.11
CA LEU A 172 8.45 6.07 -10.90
C LEU A 172 9.43 5.60 -11.98
N TRP A 173 9.47 4.29 -12.24
CA TRP A 173 10.39 3.68 -13.18
C TRP A 173 10.18 4.22 -14.60
N ASN A 174 8.92 4.39 -15.01
CA ASN A 174 8.58 5.01 -16.30
C ASN A 174 8.86 6.52 -16.35
N LEU A 175 8.56 7.27 -15.28
CA LEU A 175 8.85 8.72 -15.21
C LEU A 175 10.34 9.02 -15.24
N THR A 176 11.18 8.14 -14.70
CA THR A 176 12.64 8.24 -14.70
C THR A 176 13.29 7.61 -15.94
N GLY A 177 12.49 7.20 -16.94
CA GLY A 177 12.95 6.92 -18.30
C GLY A 177 13.02 5.45 -18.70
N GLY A 178 12.54 4.55 -17.84
CA GLY A 178 12.32 3.14 -18.15
C GLY A 178 13.54 2.38 -18.67
N GLY A 179 13.30 1.36 -19.50
CA GLY A 179 14.35 0.45 -19.98
C GLY A 179 15.35 1.14 -20.91
N GLU A 180 14.91 2.21 -21.58
CA GLU A 180 15.75 3.04 -22.44
C GLU A 180 16.79 3.87 -21.67
N ASN A 181 16.55 4.18 -20.38
CA ASN A 181 17.38 5.13 -19.60
C ASN A 181 17.72 4.66 -18.17
N ASP A 182 17.63 3.35 -17.91
CA ASP A 182 17.81 2.70 -16.60
C ASP A 182 16.95 3.36 -15.51
N GLY A 183 15.63 3.26 -15.69
CA GLY A 183 14.62 3.80 -14.79
C GLY A 183 14.80 3.34 -13.33
N VAL A 184 14.54 4.25 -12.40
CA VAL A 184 14.73 4.04 -10.96
C VAL A 184 13.72 3.01 -10.45
N HIS A 185 14.24 1.90 -9.93
CA HIS A 185 13.46 0.78 -9.40
C HIS A 185 13.39 0.86 -7.87
N VAL A 186 12.51 1.74 -7.37
CA VAL A 186 12.33 2.06 -5.94
C VAL A 186 10.85 1.99 -5.56
N THR A 187 10.59 1.60 -4.32
CA THR A 187 9.29 1.69 -3.62
C THR A 187 9.48 2.51 -2.34
N ASP A 188 8.43 3.14 -1.83
CA ASP A 188 8.46 3.65 -0.46
C ASP A 188 8.10 2.58 0.59
N VAL A 189 8.47 2.82 1.84
CA VAL A 189 8.12 1.95 2.99
C VAL A 189 6.62 1.71 3.17
N THR A 190 5.74 2.66 2.79
CA THR A 190 4.29 2.46 2.93
C THR A 190 3.80 1.42 1.94
N ASN A 191 4.14 1.53 0.65
CA ASN A 191 3.83 0.52 -0.37
C ASN A 191 4.53 -0.82 -0.10
N ALA A 192 5.80 -0.81 0.29
CA ALA A 192 6.55 -2.02 0.63
C ALA A 192 5.88 -2.80 1.78
N SER A 193 5.36 -2.11 2.80
CA SER A 193 4.60 -2.74 3.90
C SER A 193 3.30 -3.42 3.48
N ARG A 194 2.83 -3.23 2.23
CA ARG A 194 1.61 -3.86 1.68
C ARG A 194 1.87 -5.11 0.85
N THR A 195 3.13 -5.48 0.71
CA THR A 195 3.53 -6.64 -0.10
C THR A 195 3.46 -7.97 0.66
N MET A 196 3.40 -7.95 2.00
CA MET A 196 3.80 -9.03 2.93
C MET A 196 5.29 -9.34 2.99
N LEU A 197 6.11 -8.84 2.06
CA LEU A 197 7.52 -9.23 1.90
C LEU A 197 8.49 -8.43 2.77
N MET A 198 8.04 -7.37 3.45
CA MET A 198 8.89 -6.49 4.26
C MET A 198 8.73 -6.75 5.77
N ASP A 199 9.83 -6.84 6.52
CA ASP A 199 9.81 -6.82 7.99
C ASP A 199 9.60 -5.37 8.47
N LEU A 200 8.55 -5.15 9.28
CA LEU A 200 8.18 -3.81 9.76
C LEU A 200 9.20 -3.16 10.70
N ARG A 201 10.09 -3.93 11.34
CA ARG A 201 11.14 -3.45 12.25
C ARG A 201 12.40 -3.04 11.52
N THR A 202 12.77 -3.76 10.46
CA THR A 202 14.00 -3.50 9.68
C THR A 202 13.75 -2.57 8.51
N LEU A 203 12.51 -2.50 8.01
CA LEU A 203 12.12 -1.81 6.77
C LEU A 203 12.88 -2.34 5.53
N GLN A 204 13.18 -3.64 5.56
CA GLN A 204 13.87 -4.38 4.50
C GLN A 204 13.03 -5.58 4.07
N TRP A 205 13.30 -6.09 2.87
CA TRP A 205 12.73 -7.36 2.42
C TRP A 205 13.17 -8.50 3.34
N ASP A 206 12.22 -9.27 3.85
CA ASP A 206 12.48 -10.45 4.66
C ASP A 206 12.76 -11.63 3.74
N GLU A 207 14.01 -12.10 3.75
CA GLU A 207 14.49 -13.16 2.84
C GLU A 207 13.69 -14.47 3.02
N ALA A 208 13.28 -14.80 4.25
CA ALA A 208 12.59 -16.04 4.56
C ALA A 208 11.11 -16.01 4.12
N ILE A 209 10.44 -14.87 4.23
CA ILE A 209 9.10 -14.69 3.66
C ILE A 209 9.18 -14.67 2.12
N CYS A 210 10.17 -14.01 1.54
CA CYS A 210 10.38 -14.01 0.10
C CYS A 210 10.62 -15.42 -0.45
N GLU A 211 11.47 -16.23 0.20
CA GLU A 211 11.67 -17.64 -0.13
C GLU A 211 10.38 -18.45 0.03
N ALA A 212 9.67 -18.31 1.17
CA ALA A 212 8.45 -19.07 1.44
C ALA A 212 7.29 -18.76 0.47
N ILE A 213 7.16 -17.52 0.00
CA ILE A 213 6.14 -17.10 -0.98
C ILE A 213 6.61 -17.39 -2.43
N GLY A 214 7.90 -17.65 -2.66
CA GLY A 214 8.45 -17.90 -4.00
C GLY A 214 8.69 -16.62 -4.80
N VAL A 215 9.22 -15.57 -4.16
CA VAL A 215 9.58 -14.28 -4.80
C VAL A 215 11.09 -14.06 -4.71
N PRO A 216 11.84 -14.09 -5.84
CA PRO A 216 13.28 -13.82 -5.82
C PRO A 216 13.58 -12.37 -5.41
N LEU A 217 14.44 -12.15 -4.41
CA LEU A 217 14.78 -10.80 -3.90
C LEU A 217 15.23 -9.82 -5.00
N GLN A 218 15.92 -10.34 -6.02
CA GLN A 218 16.45 -9.55 -7.14
C GLN A 218 15.39 -8.96 -8.09
N VAL A 219 14.12 -9.38 -8.03
CA VAL A 219 13.04 -8.70 -8.77
C VAL A 219 12.43 -7.54 -7.98
N LEU A 220 12.73 -7.41 -6.67
CA LEU A 220 12.11 -6.42 -5.80
C LEU A 220 12.83 -5.07 -5.87
N PRO A 221 12.08 -3.95 -5.76
CA PRO A 221 12.67 -2.61 -5.77
C PRO A 221 13.46 -2.30 -4.50
N GLU A 222 14.34 -1.31 -4.56
CA GLU A 222 14.96 -0.75 -3.36
C GLU A 222 13.89 -0.04 -2.52
N ILE A 223 13.81 -0.34 -1.22
CA ILE A 223 12.89 0.32 -0.29
C ILE A 223 13.52 1.63 0.20
N ARG A 224 12.78 2.74 0.10
CA ARG A 224 13.20 4.07 0.54
C ARG A 224 12.15 4.80 1.37
N SER A 225 12.51 5.97 1.90
CA SER A 225 11.57 6.78 2.66
C SER A 225 10.45 7.33 1.76
N SER A 226 9.36 7.79 2.37
CA SER A 226 8.20 8.36 1.68
C SER A 226 8.40 9.81 1.21
N SER A 227 9.53 10.45 1.54
CA SER A 227 9.80 11.86 1.25
C SER A 227 11.30 12.13 1.10
N GLU A 228 11.84 11.77 -0.06
CA GLU A 228 13.22 12.04 -0.50
C GLU A 228 13.27 12.13 -2.03
N VAL A 229 14.35 12.68 -2.61
CA VAL A 229 14.52 12.72 -4.07
C VAL A 229 14.99 11.37 -4.60
N TYR A 230 14.07 10.60 -5.19
CA TYR A 230 14.37 9.29 -5.80
C TYR A 230 15.12 9.41 -7.13
N GLY A 231 14.83 10.48 -7.87
CA GLY A 231 15.39 10.75 -9.19
C GLY A 231 14.69 11.92 -9.88
N GLU A 232 15.05 12.19 -11.13
CA GLU A 232 14.45 13.24 -11.96
C GLU A 232 13.60 12.63 -13.08
N CYS A 233 12.47 13.28 -13.37
CA CYS A 233 11.65 12.98 -14.54
C CYS A 233 12.46 13.13 -15.84
N LYS A 234 12.52 12.09 -16.68
CA LYS A 234 13.19 12.10 -17.98
C LYS A 234 12.67 10.95 -18.88
N PRO A 235 12.49 11.14 -20.19
CA PRO A 235 12.19 12.40 -20.89
C PRO A 235 10.70 12.79 -20.73
N GLY A 236 10.33 14.02 -21.09
CA GLY A 236 8.93 14.41 -21.24
C GLY A 236 8.60 15.84 -20.81
N VAL A 237 7.31 16.12 -20.57
CA VAL A 237 6.80 17.46 -20.19
C VAL A 237 7.25 17.93 -18.80
N LEU A 238 7.81 17.01 -17.99
CA LEU A 238 8.38 17.26 -16.66
C LEU A 238 9.91 17.10 -16.65
N ASN A 239 10.59 17.12 -17.80
CA ASN A 239 12.02 16.81 -17.87
C ASN A 239 12.88 17.65 -16.91
N GLY A 240 13.62 17.00 -16.02
CA GLY A 240 14.47 17.61 -14.98
C GLY A 240 13.74 17.97 -13.68
N THR A 241 12.42 17.79 -13.58
CA THR A 241 11.69 17.96 -12.32
C THR A 241 11.97 16.77 -11.39
N PRO A 242 12.35 16.98 -10.12
CA PRO A 242 12.61 15.89 -9.19
C PRO A 242 11.32 15.19 -8.75
N ILE A 243 11.40 13.88 -8.54
CA ILE A 243 10.34 13.07 -7.94
C ILE A 243 10.73 12.87 -6.48
N ALA A 244 9.94 13.44 -5.56
CA ALA A 244 10.38 13.73 -4.20
C ALA A 244 9.46 13.23 -3.08
N GLY A 245 8.38 12.51 -3.41
CA GLY A 245 7.55 11.82 -2.41
C GLY A 245 6.72 10.70 -3.03
N ILE A 246 6.66 9.57 -2.33
CA ILE A 246 5.86 8.39 -2.69
C ILE A 246 5.14 7.91 -1.42
N LEU A 247 3.81 7.79 -1.47
CA LEU A 247 3.00 7.16 -0.42
C LEU A 247 1.83 6.39 -1.04
N GLY A 248 1.50 5.21 -0.52
CA GLY A 248 0.27 4.51 -0.88
C GLY A 248 -0.99 5.33 -0.58
N ASP A 249 -2.05 5.19 -1.37
CA ASP A 249 -3.26 6.05 -1.36
C ASP A 249 -3.87 6.33 0.04
N GLN A 250 -3.99 5.31 0.88
CA GLN A 250 -4.58 5.49 2.20
C GLN A 250 -3.63 6.15 3.19
N GLN A 251 -2.32 5.96 3.03
CA GLN A 251 -1.27 6.64 3.79
C GLN A 251 -1.13 8.10 3.34
N SER A 252 -1.15 8.40 2.03
CA SER A 252 -1.14 9.77 1.51
C SER A 252 -2.37 10.56 1.95
N ALA A 253 -3.55 9.93 1.96
CA ALA A 253 -4.77 10.52 2.54
C ALA A 253 -4.66 10.77 4.06
N THR A 254 -3.90 9.96 4.80
CA THR A 254 -3.64 10.14 6.24
C THR A 254 -2.69 11.32 6.48
N PHE A 255 -1.63 11.42 5.68
CA PHE A 255 -0.69 12.53 5.70
C PHE A 255 -1.35 13.86 5.30
N GLY A 256 -2.14 13.87 4.22
CA GLY A 256 -2.89 15.04 3.74
C GLY A 256 -4.01 15.52 4.68
N GLN A 257 -4.54 14.64 5.54
CA GLN A 257 -5.43 15.00 6.65
C GLN A 257 -4.67 15.50 7.90
N ALA A 258 -3.36 15.75 7.79
CA ALA A 258 -2.49 16.15 8.88
C ALA A 258 -2.56 15.24 10.13
N CYS A 259 -2.81 13.94 9.94
CA CYS A 259 -2.81 12.93 11.00
C CYS A 259 -1.37 12.55 11.39
N LEU A 260 -0.59 13.55 11.80
CA LEU A 260 0.86 13.48 12.07
C LEU A 260 1.21 13.20 13.53
N THR A 261 0.22 12.94 14.39
CA THR A 261 0.43 12.70 15.83
C THR A 261 -0.23 11.40 16.29
N PRO A 262 0.39 10.66 17.23
CA PRO A 262 -0.16 9.38 17.69
C PRO A 262 -1.59 9.53 18.25
N GLY A 263 -2.48 8.65 17.83
CA GLY A 263 -3.90 8.69 18.19
C GLY A 263 -4.78 9.54 17.26
N THR A 264 -4.21 10.26 16.27
CA THR A 264 -4.99 10.83 15.17
C THR A 264 -5.34 9.78 14.14
N ALA A 265 -6.52 9.88 13.56
CA ALA A 265 -7.04 8.93 12.59
C ALA A 265 -7.87 9.63 11.52
N LYS A 266 -7.85 9.08 10.31
CA LYS A 266 -8.81 9.41 9.24
C LYS A 266 -9.66 8.19 8.91
N ASN A 267 -10.76 8.43 8.21
CA ASN A 267 -11.51 7.37 7.54
C ASN A 267 -11.92 7.82 6.13
N THR A 268 -11.49 7.09 5.09
CA THR A 268 -11.81 7.43 3.69
C THR A 268 -13.05 6.67 3.25
N TYR A 269 -14.13 7.37 2.88
CA TYR A 269 -15.35 6.77 2.35
C TYR A 269 -15.32 6.81 0.81
N GLY A 270 -15.16 5.64 0.19
CA GLY A 270 -15.20 5.47 -1.27
C GLY A 270 -15.89 4.16 -1.63
N THR A 271 -15.39 3.46 -2.67
CA THR A 271 -15.88 2.12 -3.06
C THR A 271 -15.83 1.13 -1.89
N GLY A 272 -14.72 1.14 -1.15
CA GLY A 272 -14.56 0.57 0.19
C GLY A 272 -14.33 1.66 1.24
N ASN A 273 -14.06 1.26 2.49
CA ASN A 273 -13.80 2.18 3.58
C ASN A 273 -12.51 1.81 4.33
N PHE A 274 -11.62 2.79 4.51
CA PHE A 274 -10.26 2.57 5.03
C PHE A 274 -9.95 3.55 6.16
N MET A 275 -10.00 3.04 7.38
CA MET A 275 -9.67 3.78 8.59
C MET A 275 -8.21 3.52 8.96
N LEU A 276 -7.40 4.58 9.06
CA LEU A 276 -6.00 4.50 9.50
C LEU A 276 -5.84 5.33 10.78
N LEU A 277 -5.19 4.75 11.79
CA LEU A 277 -4.86 5.35 13.08
C LEU A 277 -3.34 5.42 13.22
N ASN A 278 -2.77 6.63 13.32
CA ASN A 278 -1.35 6.85 13.54
C ASN A 278 -0.95 6.34 14.94
N THR A 279 0.06 5.47 15.02
CA THR A 279 0.58 4.89 16.29
C THR A 279 1.95 5.46 16.68
N GLY A 280 2.46 6.48 15.99
CA GLY A 280 3.80 7.00 16.18
C GLY A 280 4.86 6.00 15.73
N THR A 281 6.03 6.02 16.37
CA THR A 281 7.15 5.12 16.07
C THR A 281 6.99 3.72 16.71
N GLU A 282 5.82 3.39 17.26
CA GLU A 282 5.53 2.09 17.88
C GLU A 282 4.75 1.19 16.92
N ILE A 283 5.27 -0.02 16.69
CA ILE A 283 4.61 -1.08 15.92
C ILE A 283 3.57 -1.73 16.83
N VAL A 284 2.32 -1.30 16.72
CA VAL A 284 1.20 -1.85 17.50
C VAL A 284 0.55 -2.99 16.73
N THR A 285 0.64 -4.22 17.26
CA THR A 285 -0.04 -5.40 16.71
C THR A 285 -1.53 -5.41 17.07
N SER A 286 -2.37 -6.03 16.23
CA SER A 286 -3.82 -6.11 16.47
C SER A 286 -4.32 -7.51 16.85
N ASP A 287 -4.88 -7.60 18.06
CA ASP A 287 -5.69 -8.74 18.53
C ASP A 287 -7.12 -8.72 17.98
N ASN A 288 -7.51 -7.70 17.21
CA ASN A 288 -8.88 -7.47 16.73
C ASN A 288 -9.00 -7.55 15.19
N GLY A 289 -8.04 -8.21 14.53
CA GLY A 289 -8.06 -8.41 13.07
C GLY A 289 -7.83 -7.14 12.24
N LEU A 290 -7.28 -6.07 12.82
CA LEU A 290 -6.75 -4.94 12.05
C LEU A 290 -5.35 -5.27 11.50
N LEU A 291 -4.94 -4.55 10.46
CA LEU A 291 -3.58 -4.61 9.93
C LEU A 291 -2.64 -3.70 10.72
N THR A 292 -1.40 -4.10 10.88
CA THR A 292 -0.30 -3.23 11.31
C THR A 292 0.53 -2.89 10.07
N THR A 293 0.79 -1.60 9.83
CA THR A 293 1.39 -1.14 8.56
C THR A 293 2.24 0.12 8.79
N VAL A 294 3.10 0.48 7.83
CA VAL A 294 3.82 1.77 7.88
C VAL A 294 2.87 2.88 7.44
N CYS A 295 2.86 3.98 8.19
CA CYS A 295 2.09 5.20 7.89
C CYS A 295 2.87 6.16 6.98
N TYR A 296 4.15 6.39 7.26
CA TYR A 296 5.13 7.11 6.42
C TYR A 296 6.54 7.06 7.04
N GLN A 297 7.55 7.41 6.25
CA GLN A 297 8.89 7.77 6.74
C GLN A 297 9.37 9.04 6.03
N LEU A 298 10.00 9.98 6.74
CA LEU A 298 10.43 11.28 6.18
C LEU A 298 11.97 11.36 6.15
N GLY A 299 12.58 10.99 5.02
CA GLY A 299 14.03 10.87 4.92
C GLY A 299 14.62 9.95 6.00
N ASP A 300 15.63 10.45 6.70
CA ASP A 300 16.32 9.75 7.80
C ASP A 300 15.52 9.70 9.13
N GLU A 301 14.32 10.28 9.21
CA GLU A 301 13.51 10.21 10.43
C GLU A 301 13.01 8.77 10.70
N PRO A 302 12.76 8.40 11.97
CA PRO A 302 12.16 7.11 12.30
C PRO A 302 10.79 6.93 11.61
N ALA A 303 10.54 5.75 11.05
CA ALA A 303 9.24 5.45 10.47
C ALA A 303 8.11 5.56 11.49
N VAL A 304 6.97 6.08 11.01
CA VAL A 304 5.71 6.17 11.75
C VAL A 304 4.80 5.06 11.26
N TYR A 305 4.15 4.35 12.17
CA TYR A 305 3.28 3.22 11.90
C TYR A 305 1.80 3.58 12.06
N ALA A 306 0.94 2.71 11.54
CA ALA A 306 -0.49 2.80 11.71
C ALA A 306 -1.14 1.44 11.96
N LEU A 307 -2.29 1.48 12.63
CA LEU A 307 -3.30 0.43 12.55
C LEU A 307 -4.29 0.77 11.43
N GLU A 308 -4.58 -0.20 10.56
CA GLU A 308 -5.54 -0.06 9.46
C GLU A 308 -6.72 -1.03 9.61
N GLY A 309 -7.94 -0.49 9.51
CA GLY A 309 -9.16 -1.24 9.27
C GLY A 309 -9.64 -1.04 7.84
N SER A 310 -9.59 -2.11 7.05
CA SER A 310 -10.03 -2.14 5.65
C SER A 310 -11.40 -2.82 5.52
N ILE A 311 -12.38 -2.14 4.95
CA ILE A 311 -13.74 -2.65 4.68
C ILE A 311 -13.96 -2.69 3.17
N ALA A 312 -14.16 -3.90 2.63
CA ALA A 312 -14.19 -4.16 1.18
C ALA A 312 -15.27 -3.36 0.43
N VAL A 313 -16.48 -3.29 0.98
CA VAL A 313 -17.68 -2.85 0.29
C VAL A 313 -18.45 -1.86 1.16
N THR A 314 -18.47 -0.60 0.73
CA THR A 314 -19.30 0.45 1.35
C THR A 314 -20.00 1.28 0.27
N GLY A 315 -19.29 2.13 -0.48
CA GLY A 315 -19.87 2.86 -1.62
C GLY A 315 -20.29 1.93 -2.77
N SER A 316 -19.58 0.81 -2.95
CA SER A 316 -19.95 -0.22 -3.92
C SER A 316 -21.27 -0.94 -3.61
N LEU A 317 -21.73 -0.96 -2.35
CA LEU A 317 -23.10 -1.40 -2.03
C LEU A 317 -24.13 -0.45 -2.64
N ILE A 318 -23.91 0.86 -2.55
CA ILE A 318 -24.82 1.88 -3.12
C ILE A 318 -24.83 1.77 -4.65
N GLN A 319 -23.65 1.58 -5.27
CA GLN A 319 -23.55 1.30 -6.71
C GLN A 319 -24.31 0.03 -7.10
N TRP A 320 -24.17 -1.07 -6.36
CA TRP A 320 -24.90 -2.31 -6.62
C TRP A 320 -26.43 -2.16 -6.48
N LEU A 321 -26.92 -1.40 -5.49
CA LEU A 321 -28.34 -1.07 -5.35
C LEU A 321 -28.88 -0.27 -6.55
N ARG A 322 -28.04 0.57 -7.17
CA ARG A 322 -28.35 1.33 -8.39
C ARG A 322 -28.33 0.43 -9.63
N ASP A 323 -27.18 -0.18 -9.90
CA ASP A 323 -26.84 -0.78 -11.19
C ASP A 323 -27.36 -2.20 -11.35
N ASN A 324 -27.48 -2.97 -10.26
CA ASN A 324 -27.94 -4.36 -10.29
C ASN A 324 -29.39 -4.54 -9.86
N LEU A 325 -29.86 -3.78 -8.85
CA LEU A 325 -31.23 -3.88 -8.35
C LEU A 325 -32.18 -2.78 -8.88
N GLY A 326 -31.66 -1.66 -9.40
CA GLY A 326 -32.50 -0.54 -9.87
C GLY A 326 -33.31 0.12 -8.75
N PHE A 327 -32.92 -0.02 -7.48
CA PHE A 327 -33.66 0.54 -6.33
C PHE A 327 -33.49 2.06 -6.21
N ILE A 328 -32.38 2.59 -6.74
CA ILE A 328 -32.09 4.01 -6.88
C ILE A 328 -31.62 4.27 -8.32
N ARG A 329 -31.87 5.47 -8.83
CA ARG A 329 -31.38 5.94 -10.14
C ARG A 329 -30.00 6.58 -10.02
N GLU A 330 -29.74 7.26 -8.91
CA GLU A 330 -28.47 7.92 -8.61
C GLU A 330 -28.04 7.67 -7.16
N ALA A 331 -26.73 7.65 -6.89
CA ALA A 331 -26.21 7.36 -5.55
C ALA A 331 -26.76 8.30 -4.43
N PRO A 332 -26.98 9.61 -4.63
CA PRO A 332 -27.56 10.49 -3.61
C PRO A 332 -29.01 10.15 -3.22
N GLU A 333 -29.77 9.42 -4.05
CA GLU A 333 -31.16 9.06 -3.72
C GLU A 333 -31.24 8.10 -2.51
N VAL A 334 -30.16 7.37 -2.20
CA VAL A 334 -30.13 6.38 -1.10
C VAL A 334 -30.37 7.02 0.26
N GLU A 335 -29.87 8.24 0.49
CA GLU A 335 -30.08 8.98 1.75
C GLU A 335 -31.53 9.46 1.86
N GLN A 336 -32.08 9.98 0.77
CA GLN A 336 -33.47 10.44 0.71
C GLN A 336 -34.44 9.28 0.98
N LEU A 337 -34.23 8.12 0.34
CA LEU A 337 -35.03 6.92 0.60
C LEU A 337 -34.87 6.41 2.04
N ALA A 338 -33.63 6.36 2.57
CA ALA A 338 -33.39 5.97 3.95
C ALA A 338 -34.06 6.90 4.97
N GLY A 339 -34.23 8.18 4.64
CA GLY A 339 -34.97 9.17 5.44
C GLY A 339 -36.49 9.04 5.38
N THR A 340 -37.07 8.17 4.53
CA THR A 340 -38.53 7.94 4.48
C THR A 340 -39.04 6.96 5.55
N VAL A 341 -38.16 6.35 6.34
CA VAL A 341 -38.46 5.36 7.37
C VAL A 341 -37.77 5.70 8.69
N GLU A 342 -38.41 5.38 9.82
CA GLU A 342 -37.89 5.71 11.15
C GLU A 342 -36.68 4.85 11.53
N ASP A 343 -36.64 3.58 11.14
CA ASP A 343 -35.59 2.62 11.50
C ASP A 343 -35.20 1.67 10.35
N ASN A 344 -34.65 0.49 10.68
CA ASN A 344 -34.26 -0.54 9.71
C ASN A 344 -35.29 -1.67 9.50
N GLY A 345 -36.45 -1.62 10.17
CA GLY A 345 -37.46 -2.70 10.14
C GLY A 345 -36.93 -4.07 10.58
N GLY A 346 -35.82 -4.11 11.32
CA GLY A 346 -35.09 -5.33 11.66
C GLY A 346 -34.39 -6.01 10.48
N VAL A 347 -34.12 -5.29 9.38
CA VAL A 347 -33.38 -5.79 8.21
C VAL A 347 -31.89 -5.44 8.32
N TYR A 348 -31.03 -6.36 7.90
CA TYR A 348 -29.57 -6.27 7.96
C TYR A 348 -28.98 -6.64 6.60
N PHE A 349 -27.90 -5.97 6.19
CA PHE A 349 -27.15 -6.32 4.99
C PHE A 349 -25.72 -6.67 5.37
N VAL A 350 -25.24 -7.81 4.89
CA VAL A 350 -23.81 -8.14 4.97
C VAL A 350 -23.25 -8.02 3.55
N PRO A 351 -22.61 -6.90 3.18
CA PRO A 351 -22.16 -6.62 1.81
C PRO A 351 -20.86 -7.37 1.46
N ALA A 352 -20.82 -8.69 1.65
CA ALA A 352 -19.65 -9.53 1.42
C ALA A 352 -19.50 -9.96 -0.06
N PHE A 353 -19.60 -9.04 -1.02
CA PHE A 353 -19.53 -9.40 -2.45
C PHE A 353 -18.14 -9.93 -2.88
N SER A 354 -17.08 -9.46 -2.22
CA SER A 354 -15.68 -9.87 -2.45
C SER A 354 -15.09 -10.62 -1.25
N GLY A 355 -15.93 -11.21 -0.41
CA GLY A 355 -15.54 -11.68 0.93
C GLY A 355 -15.60 -10.57 1.99
N LEU A 356 -15.20 -10.91 3.22
CA LEU A 356 -15.06 -9.97 4.35
C LEU A 356 -13.57 -9.77 4.68
N PHE A 357 -13.13 -8.52 4.73
CA PHE A 357 -11.81 -8.14 5.27
C PHE A 357 -11.89 -7.95 6.80
N ALA A 358 -11.17 -6.98 7.38
CA ALA A 358 -11.12 -6.73 8.81
C ALA A 358 -12.53 -6.52 9.40
N PRO A 359 -12.85 -7.08 10.59
CA PRO A 359 -12.01 -7.93 11.44
C PRO A 359 -12.05 -9.44 11.08
N HIS A 360 -12.80 -9.83 10.04
CA HIS A 360 -13.21 -11.22 9.83
C HIS A 360 -12.28 -12.04 8.93
N TRP A 361 -11.67 -11.43 7.90
CA TRP A 361 -10.75 -12.09 6.94
C TRP A 361 -11.28 -13.42 6.38
N ARG A 362 -12.53 -13.40 5.89
CA ARG A 362 -13.23 -14.55 5.28
C ARG A 362 -13.44 -14.31 3.78
N PRO A 363 -12.52 -14.78 2.91
CA PRO A 363 -12.62 -14.61 1.46
C PRO A 363 -13.75 -15.44 0.83
N ASP A 364 -14.25 -16.45 1.54
CA ASP A 364 -15.37 -17.31 1.15
C ASP A 364 -16.76 -16.69 1.46
N ALA A 365 -16.82 -15.64 2.28
CA ALA A 365 -18.07 -14.98 2.60
C ALA A 365 -18.73 -14.41 1.32
N ARG A 366 -20.06 -14.56 1.21
CA ARG A 366 -20.86 -14.03 0.11
C ARG A 366 -22.03 -13.22 0.67
N GLY A 367 -22.45 -12.19 -0.05
CA GLY A 367 -23.55 -11.33 0.39
C GLY A 367 -24.87 -12.11 0.50
N GLY A 368 -25.63 -11.87 1.57
CA GLY A 368 -26.92 -12.52 1.82
C GLY A 368 -27.77 -11.78 2.84
N ASP A 369 -29.09 -11.97 2.75
CA ASP A 369 -30.05 -11.63 3.80
C ASP A 369 -30.07 -12.78 4.83
N PRO A 370 -29.78 -12.54 6.12
CA PRO A 370 -29.80 -13.56 7.17
C PRO A 370 -31.13 -14.32 7.33
N ARG A 371 -32.23 -13.88 6.68
CA ARG A 371 -33.56 -14.50 6.78
C ARG A 371 -33.84 -15.62 5.76
N SER A 372 -32.95 -15.91 4.81
CA SER A 372 -33.21 -16.94 3.78
C SER A 372 -33.45 -18.35 4.33
N ASP A 373 -32.88 -18.68 5.50
CA ASP A 373 -33.08 -19.97 6.18
C ASP A 373 -34.31 -19.99 7.11
N ALA A 374 -34.95 -18.84 7.36
CA ALA A 374 -36.08 -18.71 8.30
C ALA A 374 -37.44 -18.41 7.63
N LEU A 375 -37.45 -17.79 6.44
CA LEU A 375 -38.68 -17.37 5.76
C LEU A 375 -39.24 -18.41 4.77
N ARG A 376 -39.67 -19.56 5.30
CA ARG A 376 -40.61 -20.46 4.60
C ARG A 376 -42.08 -20.29 5.01
N GLN A 377 -42.37 -19.32 5.89
CA GLN A 377 -43.73 -18.97 6.33
C GLN A 377 -43.89 -17.46 6.56
N GLN A 378 -44.14 -16.69 5.50
CA GLN A 378 -45.06 -15.53 5.44
C GLN A 378 -44.99 -14.82 4.07
N GLY A 379 -46.03 -14.05 3.75
CA GLY A 379 -46.28 -13.47 2.42
C GLY A 379 -45.43 -12.23 2.06
N PRO A 380 -45.74 -11.57 0.93
CA PRO A 380 -44.84 -10.62 0.29
C PRO A 380 -44.78 -9.28 1.03
N HIS A 381 -43.62 -8.97 1.62
CA HIS A 381 -43.28 -7.65 2.15
C HIS A 381 -42.15 -6.99 1.36
N ARG A 382 -42.21 -5.65 1.27
CA ARG A 382 -41.24 -4.82 0.55
C ARG A 382 -39.86 -4.85 1.24
N PRO A 383 -38.74 -4.71 0.49
CA PRO A 383 -37.40 -4.69 1.07
C PRO A 383 -37.22 -3.48 1.99
N GLY A 384 -36.87 -3.74 3.26
CA GLY A 384 -36.57 -2.72 4.26
C GLY A 384 -35.09 -2.32 4.27
N ARG A 385 -34.80 -1.15 4.87
CA ARG A 385 -33.45 -0.59 5.04
C ARG A 385 -32.54 -1.59 5.76
N ALA A 386 -31.46 -1.98 5.12
CA ALA A 386 -30.59 -3.04 5.60
C ALA A 386 -29.29 -2.46 6.21
N ARG A 387 -29.05 -2.69 7.50
CA ARG A 387 -27.89 -2.13 8.24
C ARG A 387 -26.60 -2.89 7.91
N VAL A 388 -25.52 -2.15 7.60
CA VAL A 388 -24.15 -2.65 7.60
C VAL A 388 -23.57 -2.47 9.00
N ASP A 389 -23.27 -3.57 9.69
CA ASP A 389 -22.67 -3.55 11.04
C ASP A 389 -21.17 -3.85 10.96
N GLY A 390 -20.33 -2.98 11.54
CA GLY A 390 -18.87 -3.11 11.45
C GLY A 390 -18.07 -1.90 11.94
N LEU A 391 -18.36 -1.35 13.13
CA LEU A 391 -17.63 -0.21 13.73
C LEU A 391 -17.54 -0.34 15.26
N PRO A 392 -16.34 -0.45 15.86
CA PRO A 392 -16.14 -0.25 17.30
C PRO A 392 -16.13 1.25 17.65
N ASP A 393 -16.82 1.64 18.73
CA ASP A 393 -16.72 2.99 19.30
C ASP A 393 -15.32 3.22 19.91
N PRO A 394 -14.52 4.22 19.45
CA PRO A 394 -13.20 4.53 19.98
C PRO A 394 -13.18 4.81 21.49
N ARG A 395 -14.32 5.21 22.09
CA ARG A 395 -14.43 5.51 23.53
C ARG A 395 -14.57 4.25 24.39
N ARG A 396 -14.95 3.10 23.83
CA ARG A 396 -15.03 1.82 24.57
C ARG A 396 -13.67 1.14 24.73
N ALA A 397 -12.81 1.19 23.72
CA ALA A 397 -11.50 0.52 23.71
C ALA A 397 -10.57 0.91 24.88
N ARG A 398 -10.77 2.07 25.52
CA ARG A 398 -9.98 2.51 26.68
C ARG A 398 -10.42 1.95 28.04
N ARG A 399 -11.58 1.29 28.15
CA ARG A 399 -12.10 0.82 29.46
C ARG A 399 -11.75 -0.62 29.80
N ASP A 400 -11.60 -1.50 28.80
CA ASP A 400 -11.43 -2.93 29.05
C ASP A 400 -9.96 -3.38 29.21
N ALA A 401 -8.99 -2.48 28.97
CA ALA A 401 -7.59 -2.66 29.37
C ALA A 401 -7.36 -2.52 30.91
N GLY A 402 -8.43 -2.25 31.67
CA GLY A 402 -8.43 -1.88 33.09
C GLY A 402 -8.36 -3.04 34.10
N GLY A 403 -7.73 -4.15 33.77
CA GLY A 403 -7.15 -5.07 34.77
C GLY A 403 -7.66 -6.50 34.81
N CYS A 404 -6.70 -7.43 34.84
CA CYS A 404 -6.87 -8.75 35.45
C CYS A 404 -5.59 -9.14 36.19
N ARG A 405 -5.71 -9.64 37.43
CA ARG A 405 -4.57 -9.98 38.29
C ARG A 405 -4.01 -11.36 37.97
N ALA A 406 -2.69 -11.50 37.99
CA ALA A 406 -2.01 -12.78 37.85
C ALA A 406 -2.42 -13.79 38.95
N ARG A 407 -2.64 -15.05 38.56
CA ARG A 407 -2.56 -16.23 39.43
C ARG A 407 -1.82 -17.34 38.69
N GLY A 408 -0.60 -17.62 39.13
CA GLY A 408 0.23 -18.68 38.55
C GLY A 408 -0.23 -20.09 38.96
N ARG A 409 0.12 -21.07 38.13
CA ARG A 409 0.34 -22.47 38.54
C ARG A 409 1.86 -22.69 38.68
N PRO A 410 2.27 -23.77 39.36
CA PRO A 410 2.94 -24.80 38.56
C PRO A 410 2.41 -26.21 38.84
N ALA A 411 2.54 -27.10 37.85
CA ALA A 411 2.35 -28.54 38.00
C ALA A 411 3.72 -29.25 38.02
N HIS A 412 3.84 -30.29 38.84
CA HIS A 412 5.01 -31.17 38.89
C HIS A 412 4.76 -32.46 38.08
N GLY A 413 5.85 -33.10 37.64
CA GLY A 413 5.93 -34.57 37.60
C GLY A 413 6.07 -35.20 36.22
N ALA A 414 7.32 -35.43 35.80
CA ALA A 414 7.65 -36.33 34.69
C ALA A 414 7.85 -37.77 35.19
N GLN A 415 7.61 -38.79 34.34
CA GLN A 415 8.49 -39.98 34.22
C GLN A 415 8.07 -40.99 33.12
N GLY A 416 9.05 -41.35 32.28
CA GLY A 416 9.25 -42.72 31.77
C GLY A 416 8.70 -43.04 30.37
N ARG A 417 9.32 -43.89 29.54
CA ARG A 417 10.54 -44.74 29.69
C ARG A 417 11.27 -44.93 28.34
N ARG A 418 12.55 -45.34 28.40
CA ARG A 418 13.41 -45.69 27.24
C ARG A 418 13.18 -47.12 26.71
N ARG A 419 13.54 -47.36 25.43
CA ARG A 419 14.26 -48.55 24.86
C ARG A 419 14.64 -48.19 23.40
N HIS A 420 15.89 -48.06 22.97
CA HIS A 420 17.04 -48.98 22.79
C HIS A 420 16.99 -49.98 21.61
N GLY A 421 17.87 -49.74 20.62
CA GLY A 421 18.39 -50.62 19.57
C GLY A 421 19.14 -49.73 18.55
N ARG A 422 20.49 -49.67 18.46
CA ARG A 422 21.50 -50.66 17.98
C ARG A 422 21.20 -51.19 16.57
N GLN A 423 22.14 -51.30 15.61
CA GLN A 423 23.54 -50.83 15.46
C GLN A 423 24.05 -51.25 14.04
N ARG A 424 25.19 -50.70 13.56
CA ARG A 424 26.10 -51.19 12.48
C ARG A 424 25.80 -50.72 11.04
N ASP A 425 26.70 -50.02 10.34
CA ASP A 425 28.07 -50.35 9.79
C ASP A 425 27.97 -51.12 8.45
N ALA A 426 28.79 -50.93 7.39
CA ALA A 426 29.83 -49.96 7.04
C ALA A 426 30.23 -50.11 5.53
N HIS A 427 31.34 -49.47 5.12
CA HIS A 427 32.09 -49.59 3.84
C HIS A 427 31.62 -48.74 2.63
N ALA A 428 32.43 -48.29 1.67
CA ALA A 428 33.81 -47.73 1.60
C ALA A 428 34.28 -47.76 0.11
N VAL A 429 34.64 -46.58 -0.44
CA VAL A 429 35.72 -46.18 -1.40
C VAL A 429 36.70 -47.26 -2.00
N PRO A 430 37.53 -47.02 -3.07
CA PRO A 430 37.85 -45.77 -3.83
C PRO A 430 38.21 -45.84 -5.36
N GLY A 431 38.42 -44.66 -5.99
CA GLY A 431 39.46 -44.44 -7.04
C GLY A 431 38.98 -43.94 -8.43
N ARG A 432 39.77 -43.24 -9.27
CA ARG A 432 41.12 -42.62 -9.18
C ARG A 432 41.32 -41.47 -10.21
N HIS A 433 42.15 -40.50 -9.85
CA HIS A 433 42.85 -39.44 -10.65
C HIS A 433 43.89 -40.00 -11.67
N PRO A 434 44.78 -39.23 -12.38
CA PRO A 434 44.84 -37.78 -12.76
C PRO A 434 45.38 -37.48 -14.21
N ARG A 435 45.48 -36.19 -14.62
CA ARG A 435 46.71 -35.47 -15.15
C ARG A 435 46.30 -34.07 -15.69
N ARG A 436 46.89 -32.89 -15.43
CA ARG A 436 48.24 -32.31 -15.18
C ARG A 436 48.89 -31.59 -16.39
N ARG A 437 49.34 -30.33 -16.12
CA ARG A 437 50.28 -29.42 -16.86
C ARG A 437 49.61 -28.46 -17.88
N ARG A 438 50.07 -27.21 -18.13
CA ARG A 438 51.19 -26.41 -17.55
C ARG A 438 51.12 -24.86 -17.83
N ARG A 439 51.49 -24.04 -16.83
CA ARG A 439 52.30 -22.78 -16.86
C ARG A 439 51.83 -21.49 -17.60
N ALA A 440 51.86 -20.39 -16.84
CA ALA A 440 52.06 -18.97 -17.26
C ALA A 440 53.59 -18.68 -17.51
N PRO A 441 54.14 -17.44 -17.70
CA PRO A 441 53.90 -16.21 -16.88
C PRO A 441 54.12 -14.81 -17.54
N GLN A 442 54.01 -13.76 -16.69
CA GLN A 442 54.56 -12.37 -16.83
C GLN A 442 53.85 -11.40 -17.81
N ASP A 443 53.81 -10.08 -17.57
CA ASP A 443 54.78 -9.24 -16.82
C ASP A 443 54.18 -8.13 -15.90
N ARG A 444 55.03 -7.46 -15.11
CA ARG A 444 54.73 -6.38 -14.15
C ARG A 444 55.05 -4.98 -14.69
N ARG A 445 54.42 -3.96 -14.08
CA ARG A 445 54.97 -2.66 -13.60
C ARG A 445 53.81 -1.77 -13.14
N ASP A 446 53.95 -0.74 -12.30
CA ASP A 446 54.63 -0.49 -11.01
C ASP A 446 54.34 1.00 -10.69
N HIS A 447 54.14 1.35 -9.40
CA HIS A 447 54.15 2.72 -8.84
C HIS A 447 53.08 3.74 -9.34
N CYS A 448 52.38 4.49 -8.47
CA CYS A 448 52.96 5.40 -7.48
C CYS A 448 52.00 5.68 -6.28
N ALA A 449 52.53 6.27 -5.21
CA ALA A 449 51.81 6.52 -3.95
C ALA A 449 51.94 7.97 -3.43
N ARG A 450 50.89 8.47 -2.76
CA ARG A 450 50.82 9.56 -1.73
C ARG A 450 49.31 9.78 -1.43
N CYS A 451 48.73 9.74 -0.22
CA CYS A 451 49.14 9.99 1.17
C CYS A 451 48.98 11.45 1.64
N CYS A 452 48.36 11.61 2.83
CA CYS A 452 48.01 12.84 3.58
C CYS A 452 46.78 13.61 3.02
N LEU A 453 45.87 14.16 3.84
CA LEU A 453 45.99 14.66 5.22
C LEU A 453 44.87 14.21 6.19
N ARG A 454 45.19 14.22 7.50
CA ARG A 454 44.24 14.13 8.63
C ARG A 454 43.82 15.54 9.08
N GLY A 455 42.58 15.70 9.56
CA GLY A 455 42.06 16.97 10.09
C GLY A 455 41.02 16.79 11.20
N ARG A 456 41.51 16.65 12.43
CA ARG A 456 40.82 16.54 13.73
C ARG A 456 39.67 17.55 13.99
N ALA A 457 38.58 17.00 14.52
CA ALA A 457 37.88 17.37 15.77
C ALA A 457 37.63 18.86 16.14
N GLY A 458 36.36 19.19 16.38
CA GLY A 458 35.94 20.44 17.02
C GLY A 458 34.57 20.35 17.71
N ARG A 459 34.51 19.81 18.94
CA ARG A 459 33.34 20.00 19.83
C ARG A 459 33.22 21.48 20.19
N ARG A 460 32.03 22.08 20.04
CA ARG A 460 31.63 23.22 20.89
C ARG A 460 30.20 23.03 21.41
N LEU A 461 30.10 23.09 22.73
CA LEU A 461 28.84 23.26 23.44
C LEU A 461 28.41 24.72 23.31
N LEU A 462 27.11 24.95 23.10
CA LEU A 462 26.41 26.13 23.59
C LEU A 462 25.09 25.66 24.19
N GLY A 463 25.03 25.65 25.51
CA GLY A 463 23.76 25.67 26.23
C GLY A 463 23.39 27.12 26.52
N VAL A 464 22.12 27.47 26.34
CA VAL A 464 21.52 28.63 26.98
C VAL A 464 20.27 28.14 27.69
N ASP A 465 20.20 28.49 28.97
CA ASP A 465 19.17 28.06 29.91
C ASP A 465 17.93 28.98 29.84
N GLY A 466 16.82 28.51 30.42
CA GLY A 466 15.95 29.43 31.15
C GLY A 466 14.74 30.08 30.45
N ARG A 467 13.60 29.37 30.52
CA ARG A 467 12.26 29.89 30.91
C ARG A 467 11.71 31.15 30.21
N ASP A 468 10.55 30.98 29.56
CA ASP A 468 9.37 31.72 30.04
C ASP A 468 8.06 30.89 29.94
N ARG A 469 7.01 31.29 30.66
CA ARG A 469 5.78 30.50 30.88
C ARG A 469 4.53 31.40 30.94
N ARG A 470 3.46 30.99 30.24
CA ARG A 470 2.10 31.60 30.16
C ARG A 470 2.04 32.81 29.21
N GLN A 471 1.05 32.96 28.32
CA GLN A 471 -0.39 32.94 28.58
C GLN A 471 -1.23 32.35 27.42
N LEU A 472 -2.45 31.94 27.76
CA LEU A 472 -3.52 31.59 26.79
C LEU A 472 -4.30 32.85 26.42
N ASP A 473 -4.75 32.99 25.16
CA ASP A 473 -6.17 33.27 24.93
C ASP A 473 -6.70 32.88 23.52
N ARG A 474 -7.93 32.33 23.53
CA ARG A 474 -8.97 32.23 22.48
C ARG A 474 -8.59 32.33 20.98
N GLY A 475 -8.46 31.17 20.32
CA GLY A 475 -8.78 31.01 18.90
C GLY A 475 -10.28 30.78 18.68
N ARG A 476 -10.91 31.51 17.73
CA ARG A 476 -12.35 31.41 17.44
C ARG A 476 -12.69 30.16 16.60
N ALA A 477 -13.89 29.63 16.81
CA ALA A 477 -14.48 28.66 15.88
C ALA A 477 -14.76 29.33 14.51
N VAL A 478 -14.35 28.66 13.43
CA VAL A 478 -14.71 29.04 12.06
C VAL A 478 -15.95 28.24 11.66
N VAL A 479 -17.03 28.95 11.34
CA VAL A 479 -18.25 28.38 10.76
C VAL A 479 -18.12 28.47 9.24
N PRO A 480 -18.38 27.40 8.46
CA PRO A 480 -18.41 27.49 7.01
C PRO A 480 -19.59 28.36 6.56
N VAL A 481 -19.32 29.35 5.70
CA VAL A 481 -20.35 30.20 5.10
C VAL A 481 -20.74 29.62 3.74
N ASP A 482 -22.03 29.39 3.56
CA ASP A 482 -22.60 28.89 2.31
C ASP A 482 -22.38 29.86 1.14
N GLY A 483 -21.73 29.38 0.08
CA GLY A 483 -21.44 30.14 -1.13
C GLY A 483 -22.53 30.02 -2.20
N ARG A 484 -23.67 30.69 -2.02
CA ARG A 484 -24.64 30.94 -3.09
C ARG A 484 -25.23 32.35 -3.00
N ASP A 485 -24.79 33.26 -3.87
CA ASP A 485 -25.71 33.78 -4.89
C ASP A 485 -24.98 34.43 -6.08
N ARG A 486 -25.71 34.62 -7.19
CA ARG A 486 -25.26 35.25 -8.44
C ARG A 486 -25.74 36.71 -8.51
N GLY A 487 -24.90 37.62 -8.99
CA GLY A 487 -25.35 38.99 -9.27
C GLY A 487 -24.36 39.80 -10.13
N ARG A 488 -24.62 39.92 -11.43
CA ARG A 488 -23.98 40.93 -12.29
C ARG A 488 -24.65 42.29 -12.05
N ALA A 489 -23.88 43.38 -11.96
CA ALA A 489 -23.83 44.44 -12.99
C ALA A 489 -23.37 45.82 -12.47
N THR A 490 -22.62 46.51 -13.36
CA THR A 490 -22.42 47.98 -13.48
C THR A 490 -21.69 48.78 -12.39
N ALA A 491 -20.63 49.45 -12.85
CA ALA A 491 -19.87 50.54 -12.21
C ALA A 491 -20.62 51.91 -12.38
N PRO A 492 -20.08 53.09 -12.00
CA PRO A 492 -18.67 53.53 -12.10
C PRO A 492 -17.79 53.26 -10.87
#